data_AF-A0A2N2PN17-F1
#
_entry.id   AF-A0A2N2PN17-F1
#
_cell.length_a   1.000
_cell.length_b   1.000
_cell.length_c   1.000
_cell.angle_alpha   90.00
_cell.angle_beta   90.00
_cell.angle_gamma   90.00
#
_symmetry.space_group_name_H-M   'P 1'
#
loop_
_entity.id
_entity.type
_entity.pdbx_description
1 polymer ?
#
loop_
_entity_poly.entity_id
_entity_poly.type
_entity_poly.pdbx_seq_one_letter_code
_entity_poly.pdbx_strand_id
1 'polypeptide(L)'
;MQISNRLAFATLLAAHIAFAGICHAEGQRSWKADLNGDGVDETIEVRTSGRNETGRFYHLVVLNKEGDAIWTGPRAMDTENNLVFGEWDYGISMPVAIGDIDGDGAMELIAPAPQSDVSPTTFRVLRWENGAFKQVRAAQLLETPADSDRFPWANSEKYEGRWVSSIESIEPGNTATVVITEYSGGASARMGKAMMGLDARGMGLRKWLKPLTSEGDVGDEAVPAEAAKPAATTPEPLVAYMCQLGPEDMRSSKGERLTGLADVLAQDRANYHRYKIRHRRDLPDDDYFNSPEHRLLFSRVPVRVSPGVLKLINAGNATVVVTAYPDHIEVTTHTE
;
A
#
# COMPACT_ATOMS: atom_id res chain seq x y z
N MET A 1 -49.64 36.16 -43.95
CA MET A 1 -48.40 36.95 -44.10
C MET A 1 -47.57 36.67 -42.84
N GLN A 2 -46.85 35.53 -42.83
CA GLN A 2 -45.38 35.40 -42.93
C GLN A 2 -44.64 35.90 -41.67
N ILE A 3 -44.31 35.01 -40.70
CA ILE A 3 -43.11 34.14 -40.56
C ILE A 3 -41.84 34.90 -40.10
N SER A 4 -41.33 34.49 -38.92
CA SER A 4 -39.92 34.19 -38.53
C SER A 4 -39.60 34.73 -37.12
N ASN A 5 -39.42 33.89 -36.08
CA ASN A 5 -38.29 33.00 -35.73
C ASN A 5 -36.91 33.69 -35.65
N ARG A 6 -36.40 33.91 -34.43
CA ARG A 6 -35.03 33.62 -33.90
C ARG A 6 -35.10 33.58 -32.36
N LEU A 7 -34.89 32.43 -31.70
CA LEU A 7 -33.61 31.88 -31.17
C LEU A 7 -32.70 32.94 -30.55
N ALA A 8 -31.94 32.75 -29.47
CA ALA A 8 -31.81 31.77 -28.38
C ALA A 8 -30.66 32.32 -27.51
N PHE A 9 -30.60 32.01 -26.21
CA PHE A 9 -29.40 31.59 -25.45
C PHE A 9 -29.77 31.53 -23.96
N ALA A 10 -30.25 30.37 -23.54
CA ALA A 10 -30.29 30.01 -22.12
C ALA A 10 -28.92 29.40 -21.77
N THR A 11 -28.18 30.08 -20.91
CA THR A 11 -26.93 29.57 -20.34
C THR A 11 -27.27 28.53 -19.29
N LEU A 12 -27.21 27.25 -19.65
CA LEU A 12 -27.33 26.14 -18.70
C LEU A 12 -25.94 25.87 -18.12
N LEU A 13 -25.68 26.34 -16.91
CA LEU A 13 -24.50 25.97 -16.14
C LEU A 13 -24.75 24.57 -15.55
N ALA A 14 -24.27 23.53 -16.22
CA ALA A 14 -24.29 22.17 -15.69
C ALA A 14 -23.19 22.03 -14.63
N ALA A 15 -23.53 22.28 -13.37
CA ALA A 15 -22.70 21.90 -12.24
C ALA A 15 -22.64 20.36 -12.18
N HIS A 16 -21.52 19.78 -12.59
CA HIS A 16 -21.21 18.38 -12.30
C HIS A 16 -20.82 18.28 -10.83
N ILE A 17 -21.79 17.93 -9.99
CA ILE A 17 -21.54 17.48 -8.63
C ILE A 17 -21.00 16.04 -8.76
N ALA A 18 -19.68 15.90 -8.66
CA ALA A 18 -19.07 14.59 -8.48
C ALA A 18 -19.40 14.10 -7.07
N PHE A 19 -20.14 12.99 -7.00
CA PHE A 19 -20.38 12.26 -5.76
C PHE A 19 -19.06 11.66 -5.26
N ALA A 20 -18.51 12.24 -4.18
CA ALA A 20 -17.48 11.58 -3.38
C ALA A 20 -18.17 10.57 -2.43
N GLY A 21 -18.45 9.38 -2.94
CA GLY A 21 -18.74 8.22 -2.10
C GLY A 21 -17.42 7.66 -1.58
N ILE A 22 -17.13 7.85 -0.30
CA ILE A 22 -16.04 7.15 0.37
C ILE A 22 -16.52 5.74 0.65
N CYS A 23 -16.18 4.84 -0.26
CA CYS A 23 -16.14 3.40 -0.05
C CYS A 23 -14.65 3.03 -0.15
N HIS A 24 -14.11 2.25 0.78
CA HIS A 24 -12.82 1.58 0.54
C HIS A 24 -13.05 0.59 -0.60
N ALA A 25 -12.90 1.07 -1.84
CA ALA A 25 -13.13 0.29 -3.04
C ALA A 25 -12.02 -0.74 -3.18
N GLU A 26 -12.40 -1.95 -3.58
CA GLU A 26 -11.48 -2.92 -4.18
C GLU A 26 -10.46 -2.18 -5.04
N GLY A 27 -9.15 -2.35 -4.75
CA GLY A 27 -8.09 -1.50 -5.26
C GLY A 27 -8.27 -1.14 -6.73
N GLN A 28 -8.36 0.15 -7.02
CA GLN A 28 -8.71 0.70 -8.33
C GLN A 28 -8.00 -0.08 -9.45
N ARG A 29 -8.77 -0.76 -10.30
CA ARG A 29 -8.26 -1.58 -11.41
C ARG A 29 -8.37 -0.89 -12.78
N SER A 30 -8.78 0.36 -12.80
CA SER A 30 -8.90 1.12 -14.03
C SER A 30 -8.67 2.61 -13.82
N TRP A 31 -8.02 3.25 -14.79
CA TRP A 31 -7.79 4.69 -14.86
C TRP A 31 -8.19 5.22 -16.23
N LYS A 32 -8.43 6.53 -16.27
CA LYS A 32 -8.60 7.29 -17.50
C LYS A 32 -7.57 8.39 -17.56
N ALA A 33 -6.88 8.51 -18.69
CA ALA A 33 -5.91 9.56 -18.94
C ALA A 33 -5.72 9.72 -20.44
N ASP A 34 -5.53 10.96 -20.90
CA ASP A 34 -5.06 11.29 -22.24
C ASP A 34 -3.57 10.91 -22.36
N LEU A 35 -3.30 9.67 -22.80
CA LEU A 35 -1.96 9.13 -22.89
C LEU A 35 -1.18 9.71 -24.08
N ASN A 36 -1.89 10.15 -25.12
CA ASN A 36 -1.30 10.54 -26.39
C ASN A 36 -1.31 12.07 -26.64
N GLY A 37 -2.01 12.84 -25.81
CA GLY A 37 -2.12 14.29 -25.88
C GLY A 37 -3.15 14.81 -26.90
N ASP A 38 -4.12 13.98 -27.33
CA ASP A 38 -5.14 14.35 -28.32
C ASP A 38 -6.41 14.95 -27.71
N GLY A 39 -6.47 15.05 -26.37
CA GLY A 39 -7.60 15.55 -25.61
C GLY A 39 -8.70 14.53 -25.36
N VAL A 40 -8.47 13.25 -25.66
CA VAL A 40 -9.39 12.14 -25.38
C VAL A 40 -8.71 11.13 -24.45
N ASP A 41 -9.33 10.88 -23.31
CA ASP A 41 -8.82 9.87 -22.38
C ASP A 41 -8.88 8.45 -22.98
N GLU A 42 -7.78 7.73 -22.92
CA GLU A 42 -7.76 6.27 -22.98
C GLU A 42 -8.16 5.64 -21.65
N THR A 43 -8.61 4.39 -21.69
CA THR A 43 -8.87 3.60 -20.50
C THR A 43 -7.72 2.61 -20.27
N ILE A 44 -7.11 2.68 -19.10
CA ILE A 44 -6.07 1.75 -18.64
C ILE A 44 -6.73 0.77 -17.70
N GLU A 45 -6.62 -0.53 -17.95
CA GLU A 45 -7.19 -1.58 -17.11
C GLU A 45 -6.12 -2.55 -16.62
N VAL A 46 -6.27 -3.02 -15.38
CA VAL A 46 -5.52 -4.16 -14.85
C VAL A 46 -6.33 -5.43 -15.04
N ARG A 47 -5.78 -6.39 -15.79
CA ARG A 47 -6.42 -7.68 -16.08
C ARG A 47 -5.60 -8.84 -15.53
N THR A 48 -6.27 -9.93 -15.18
CA THR A 48 -5.62 -11.15 -14.67
C THR A 48 -4.81 -11.84 -15.77
N SER A 49 -3.53 -12.07 -15.50
CA SER A 49 -2.64 -12.94 -16.30
C SER A 49 -2.74 -14.40 -15.84
N GLY A 50 -2.82 -14.63 -14.53
CA GLY A 50 -2.91 -15.97 -13.96
C GLY A 50 -2.64 -16.01 -12.46
N ARG A 51 -2.44 -17.22 -11.92
CA ARG A 51 -2.06 -17.47 -10.53
C ARG A 51 -1.09 -18.65 -10.49
N ASN A 52 -0.07 -18.57 -9.66
CA ASN A 52 0.81 -19.69 -9.32
C ASN A 52 0.99 -19.77 -7.79
N GLU A 53 2.03 -20.48 -7.34
CA GLU A 53 2.36 -20.63 -5.92
C GLU A 53 2.84 -19.34 -5.22
N THR A 54 3.39 -18.37 -5.95
CA THR A 54 3.86 -17.10 -5.39
C THR A 54 2.74 -16.05 -5.31
N GLY A 55 1.72 -16.14 -6.16
CA GLY A 55 0.56 -15.26 -6.05
C GLY A 55 -0.25 -15.09 -7.31
N ARG A 56 -0.98 -13.98 -7.38
CA ARG A 56 -1.76 -13.58 -8.55
C ARG A 56 -0.96 -12.63 -9.41
N PHE A 57 -1.09 -12.79 -10.72
CA PHE A 57 -0.39 -12.02 -11.73
C PHE A 57 -1.38 -11.26 -12.57
N TYR A 58 -1.00 -10.03 -12.91
CA TYR A 58 -1.80 -9.11 -13.68
C TYR A 58 -0.96 -8.44 -14.78
N HIS A 59 -1.63 -7.96 -15.81
CA HIS A 59 -1.07 -7.17 -16.90
C HIS A 59 -1.96 -5.97 -17.16
N LEU A 60 -1.39 -4.95 -17.78
CA LEU A 60 -2.13 -3.78 -18.24
C LEU A 60 -2.73 -4.00 -19.62
N VAL A 61 -3.90 -3.43 -19.85
CA VAL A 61 -4.50 -3.26 -21.18
C VAL A 61 -4.88 -1.80 -21.33
N VAL A 62 -4.53 -1.20 -22.46
CA VAL A 62 -4.95 0.16 -22.81
C VAL A 62 -5.98 0.09 -23.91
N LEU A 63 -7.12 0.73 -23.69
CA LEU A 63 -8.26 0.78 -24.58
C LEU A 63 -8.45 2.21 -25.11
N ASN A 64 -8.80 2.35 -26.39
CA ASN A 64 -9.27 3.62 -26.92
C ASN A 64 -10.69 3.95 -26.42
N LYS A 65 -11.25 5.09 -26.86
CA LYS A 65 -12.61 5.52 -26.49
C LYS A 65 -13.72 4.58 -26.97
N GLU A 66 -13.48 3.81 -28.03
CA GLU A 66 -14.39 2.78 -28.53
C GLU A 66 -14.34 1.48 -27.71
N GLY A 67 -13.33 1.31 -26.84
CA GLY A 67 -13.11 0.11 -26.04
C GLY A 67 -12.21 -0.93 -26.72
N ASP A 68 -11.61 -0.62 -27.85
CA ASP A 68 -10.65 -1.50 -28.54
C ASP A 68 -9.29 -1.41 -27.87
N ALA A 69 -8.65 -2.57 -27.66
CA ALA A 69 -7.30 -2.62 -27.11
C ALA A 69 -6.27 -2.09 -28.11
N ILE A 70 -5.62 -0.98 -27.75
CA ILE A 70 -4.53 -0.39 -28.53
C ILE A 70 -3.15 -0.83 -28.02
N TRP A 71 -3.07 -1.32 -26.79
CA TRP A 71 -1.87 -1.95 -26.25
C TRP A 71 -2.22 -2.98 -25.17
N THR A 72 -1.38 -4.01 -25.04
CA THR A 72 -1.51 -5.03 -24.01
C THR A 72 -0.12 -5.37 -23.49
N GLY A 73 0.05 -5.25 -22.17
CA GLY A 73 1.26 -5.63 -21.48
C GLY A 73 1.47 -7.15 -21.50
N PRO A 74 2.66 -7.61 -21.07
CA PRO A 74 3.00 -9.02 -21.08
C PRO A 74 2.08 -9.82 -20.17
N ARG A 75 1.41 -10.84 -20.74
CA ARG A 75 0.58 -11.81 -19.99
C ARG A 75 1.45 -12.90 -19.35
N ALA A 76 2.59 -12.50 -18.80
CA ALA A 76 3.55 -13.41 -18.17
C ALA A 76 3.22 -13.60 -16.68
N MET A 77 3.69 -14.71 -16.13
CA MET A 77 3.72 -14.97 -14.68
C MET A 77 5.17 -14.92 -14.18
N ASP A 78 5.86 -13.84 -14.53
CA ASP A 78 7.27 -13.60 -14.27
C ASP A 78 7.42 -12.32 -13.45
N THR A 79 7.97 -12.45 -12.25
CA THR A 79 8.11 -11.36 -11.27
C THR A 79 9.29 -10.44 -11.60
N GLU A 80 10.23 -10.90 -12.43
CA GLU A 80 11.34 -10.08 -12.93
C GLU A 80 10.90 -9.15 -14.08
N ASN A 81 9.71 -9.37 -14.63
CA ASN A 81 9.17 -8.52 -15.67
C ASN A 81 8.55 -7.26 -15.08
N ASN A 82 9.19 -6.12 -15.35
CA ASN A 82 8.79 -4.81 -14.88
C ASN A 82 7.40 -4.31 -15.32
N LEU A 83 6.80 -4.95 -16.34
CA LEU A 83 5.45 -4.65 -16.82
C LEU A 83 4.42 -5.68 -16.33
N VAL A 84 4.82 -6.59 -15.44
CA VAL A 84 3.95 -7.52 -14.73
C VAL A 84 3.70 -7.00 -13.32
N PHE A 85 2.45 -7.14 -12.89
CA PHE A 85 1.96 -6.67 -11.60
C PHE A 85 1.42 -7.87 -10.83
N GLY A 86 1.33 -7.75 -9.51
CA GLY A 86 0.88 -8.89 -8.73
C GLY A 86 0.57 -8.60 -7.28
N GLU A 87 -0.19 -9.53 -6.73
CA GLU A 87 -0.36 -9.73 -5.30
C GLU A 87 0.41 -11.00 -4.97
N TRP A 88 1.66 -10.83 -4.52
CA TRP A 88 2.55 -11.94 -4.20
C TRP A 88 2.74 -12.10 -2.70
N ASP A 89 3.26 -13.24 -2.31
CA ASP A 89 3.57 -13.59 -0.93
C ASP A 89 4.58 -12.65 -0.25
N TYR A 90 5.40 -11.99 -1.06
CA TYR A 90 6.44 -11.06 -0.62
C TYR A 90 6.14 -9.60 -1.01
N GLY A 91 4.90 -9.27 -1.39
CA GLY A 91 4.49 -7.89 -1.61
C GLY A 91 3.42 -7.69 -2.67
N ILE A 92 2.77 -6.53 -2.61
CA ILE A 92 1.81 -6.06 -3.60
C ILE A 92 2.51 -5.09 -4.53
N SER A 93 2.32 -5.29 -5.82
CA SER A 93 3.00 -4.57 -6.90
C SER A 93 1.97 -4.10 -7.92
N MET A 94 0.86 -3.53 -7.44
CA MET A 94 -0.26 -3.06 -8.26
C MET A 94 -0.07 -1.58 -8.63
N PRO A 95 -0.45 -1.13 -9.83
CA PRO A 95 -0.45 0.29 -10.14
C PRO A 95 -1.35 1.05 -9.16
N VAL A 96 -0.89 2.21 -8.71
CA VAL A 96 -1.61 3.02 -7.71
C VAL A 96 -2.09 4.36 -8.26
N ALA A 97 -1.41 4.91 -9.26
CA ALA A 97 -1.81 6.17 -9.88
C ALA A 97 -1.25 6.33 -11.30
N ILE A 98 -1.86 7.24 -12.05
CA ILE A 98 -1.41 7.70 -13.36
C ILE A 98 -1.47 9.23 -13.43
N GLY A 99 -0.51 9.85 -14.11
CA GLY A 99 -0.46 11.30 -14.36
C GLY A 99 0.90 11.73 -14.91
N ASP A 100 1.03 13.02 -15.24
CA ASP A 100 2.31 13.63 -15.62
C ASP A 100 3.16 13.87 -14.36
N ILE A 101 4.03 12.91 -14.04
CA ILE A 101 4.79 12.87 -12.79
C ILE A 101 5.97 13.83 -12.82
N ASP A 102 6.61 14.00 -13.98
CA ASP A 102 7.79 14.84 -14.12
C ASP A 102 7.53 16.21 -14.75
N GLY A 103 6.32 16.46 -15.25
CA GLY A 103 5.88 17.75 -15.77
C GLY A 103 6.28 17.98 -17.23
N ASP A 104 6.62 16.93 -17.98
CA ASP A 104 7.02 17.03 -19.38
C ASP A 104 5.87 16.81 -20.38
N GLY A 105 4.66 16.56 -19.86
CA GLY A 105 3.44 16.36 -20.63
C GLY A 105 3.19 14.92 -21.07
N ALA A 106 4.11 13.98 -20.81
CA ALA A 106 3.84 12.57 -20.98
C ALA A 106 3.11 12.00 -19.76
N MET A 107 2.31 10.95 -19.96
CA MET A 107 1.65 10.26 -18.85
C MET A 107 2.52 9.13 -18.32
N GLU A 108 2.70 9.11 -17.00
CA GLU A 108 3.33 8.02 -16.28
C GLU A 108 2.36 7.30 -15.34
N LEU A 109 2.50 5.99 -15.29
CA LEU A 109 1.87 5.12 -14.31
C LEU A 109 2.89 4.73 -13.25
N ILE A 110 2.51 4.81 -11.98
CA ILE A 110 3.36 4.45 -10.85
C ILE A 110 2.83 3.22 -10.12
N ALA A 111 3.74 2.32 -9.76
CA ALA A 111 3.46 1.12 -8.98
C ALA A 111 4.59 0.87 -7.98
N PRO A 112 4.32 0.44 -6.73
CA PRO A 112 5.37 -0.06 -5.86
C PRO A 112 6.00 -1.32 -6.49
N ALA A 113 7.28 -1.51 -6.25
CA ALA A 113 7.92 -2.81 -6.38
C ALA A 113 7.44 -3.70 -5.23
N PRO A 114 7.38 -5.03 -5.43
CA PRO A 114 6.99 -5.93 -4.35
C PRO A 114 8.02 -5.89 -3.22
N GLN A 115 7.54 -5.78 -1.99
CA GLN A 115 8.37 -5.62 -0.80
C GLN A 115 7.80 -6.41 0.38
N SER A 116 8.68 -7.11 1.08
CA SER A 116 8.36 -8.00 2.21
C SER A 116 8.88 -7.51 3.57
N ASP A 117 9.56 -6.38 3.60
CA ASP A 117 10.15 -5.78 4.80
C ASP A 117 9.65 -4.34 5.00
N VAL A 118 10.18 -3.63 5.99
CA VAL A 118 9.87 -2.21 6.27
C VAL A 118 10.88 -1.25 5.62
N SER A 119 11.59 -1.68 4.57
CA SER A 119 12.53 -0.84 3.83
C SER A 119 11.84 0.33 3.12
N PRO A 120 12.60 1.34 2.66
CA PRO A 120 12.02 2.38 1.82
C PRO A 120 11.45 1.80 0.52
N THR A 121 10.19 2.13 0.24
CA THR A 121 9.46 1.61 -0.92
C THR A 121 10.09 2.06 -2.22
N THR A 122 10.49 1.08 -3.04
CA THR A 122 10.89 1.33 -4.42
C THR A 122 9.65 1.44 -5.27
N PHE A 123 9.54 2.51 -6.07
CA PHE A 123 8.47 2.68 -7.04
C PHE A 123 9.01 2.47 -8.46
N ARG A 124 8.27 1.69 -9.24
CA ARG A 124 8.40 1.59 -10.69
C ARG A 124 7.57 2.69 -11.33
N VAL A 125 8.18 3.45 -12.23
CA VAL A 125 7.51 4.46 -13.05
C VAL A 125 7.53 4.01 -14.49
N LEU A 126 6.34 3.86 -15.07
CA LEU A 126 6.12 3.43 -16.43
C LEU A 126 5.62 4.61 -17.26
N ARG A 127 6.36 5.05 -18.26
CA ARG A 127 5.95 6.10 -19.18
C ARG A 127 5.20 5.49 -20.36
N TRP A 128 4.11 6.12 -20.77
CA TRP A 128 3.52 5.87 -22.07
C TRP A 128 4.34 6.55 -23.16
N GLU A 129 4.95 5.78 -24.05
CA GLU A 129 5.70 6.31 -25.17
C GLU A 129 5.60 5.39 -26.40
N ASN A 130 5.39 5.98 -27.57
CA ASN A 130 5.30 5.26 -28.84
C ASN A 130 4.25 4.11 -28.81
N GLY A 131 3.11 4.34 -28.17
CA GLY A 131 2.00 3.37 -28.11
C GLY A 131 2.19 2.22 -27.12
N ALA A 132 3.11 2.34 -26.16
CA ALA A 132 3.36 1.31 -25.15
C ALA A 132 3.83 1.91 -23.82
N PHE A 133 3.52 1.25 -22.71
CA PHE A 133 4.19 1.54 -21.44
C PHE A 133 5.60 0.96 -21.42
N LYS A 134 6.57 1.75 -20.96
CA LYS A 134 7.95 1.32 -20.69
C LYS A 134 8.41 1.82 -19.33
N GLN A 135 9.16 0.99 -18.60
CA GLN A 135 9.77 1.45 -17.36
C GLN A 135 10.85 2.50 -17.66
N VAL A 136 10.69 3.67 -17.08
CA VAL A 136 11.66 4.77 -17.15
C VAL A 136 12.40 4.99 -15.83
N ARG A 137 11.86 4.47 -14.71
CA ARG A 137 12.48 4.57 -13.39
C ARG A 137 12.10 3.41 -12.48
N ALA A 138 13.04 3.02 -11.64
CA ALA A 138 12.81 2.25 -10.43
C ALA A 138 13.65 2.90 -9.32
N ALA A 139 13.01 3.58 -8.37
CA ALA A 139 13.70 4.34 -7.34
C ALA A 139 12.79 4.57 -6.13
N GLN A 140 13.41 4.88 -5.00
CA GLN A 140 12.73 5.30 -3.77
C GLN A 140 12.56 6.83 -3.75
N LEU A 141 11.63 7.30 -2.92
CA LEU A 141 11.44 8.72 -2.62
C LEU A 141 11.85 8.96 -1.17
N LEU A 142 13.11 9.33 -0.98
CA LEU A 142 13.76 9.45 0.31
C LEU A 142 14.03 10.91 0.63
N GLU A 143 13.70 11.35 1.85
CA GLU A 143 13.95 12.72 2.25
C GLU A 143 15.46 13.00 2.24
N THR A 144 15.90 13.98 1.44
CA THR A 144 17.32 14.33 1.33
C THR A 144 17.50 15.80 0.94
N PRO A 145 18.24 16.60 1.73
CA PRO A 145 18.79 16.24 3.05
C PRO A 145 17.70 16.00 4.09
N ALA A 146 18.05 15.44 5.26
CA ALA A 146 17.11 15.27 6.36
C ALA A 146 16.45 16.62 6.73
N ASP A 147 15.17 16.59 7.09
CA ASP A 147 14.35 17.77 7.44
C ASP A 147 14.23 18.81 6.32
N SER A 148 14.45 18.42 5.06
CA SER A 148 14.30 19.31 3.91
C SER A 148 12.89 19.35 3.35
N ASP A 149 12.00 18.44 3.78
CA ASP A 149 10.68 18.24 3.19
C ASP A 149 10.74 17.92 1.68
N ARG A 150 11.92 17.51 1.18
CA ARG A 150 12.17 17.14 -0.22
C ARG A 150 12.58 15.68 -0.29
N PHE A 151 11.86 14.94 -1.11
CA PHE A 151 12.00 13.51 -1.31
C PHE A 151 12.44 13.27 -2.75
N PRO A 152 13.73 13.50 -3.09
CA PRO A 152 14.21 13.19 -4.42
C PRO A 152 14.11 11.71 -4.74
N TRP A 153 14.06 11.41 -6.03
CA TRP A 153 14.28 10.04 -6.51
C TRP A 153 15.70 9.60 -6.15
N ALA A 154 15.81 8.52 -5.39
CA ALA A 154 17.08 8.03 -4.88
C ALA A 154 17.11 6.49 -4.86
N ASN A 155 18.33 5.95 -4.85
CA ASN A 155 18.60 4.54 -4.58
C ASN A 155 19.38 4.48 -3.28
N SER A 156 18.81 3.90 -2.23
CA SER A 156 19.46 3.77 -0.94
C SER A 156 19.12 2.45 -0.28
N GLU A 157 20.14 1.82 0.28
CA GLU A 157 19.98 0.71 1.23
C GLU A 157 19.86 1.23 2.67
N LYS A 158 19.91 2.55 2.90
CA LYS A 158 19.78 3.13 4.23
C LYS A 158 18.32 3.13 4.68
N TYR A 159 18.07 2.48 5.81
CA TYR A 159 16.74 2.32 6.41
C TYR A 159 16.33 3.47 7.32
N GLU A 160 17.27 4.31 7.76
CA GLU A 160 16.98 5.45 8.65
C GLU A 160 16.72 6.73 7.85
N GLY A 161 15.60 7.39 8.16
CA GLY A 161 15.16 8.64 7.54
C GLY A 161 13.65 8.67 7.32
N ARG A 162 13.19 9.62 6.50
CA ARG A 162 11.81 9.66 6.00
C ARG A 162 11.75 9.21 4.55
N TRP A 163 10.70 8.48 4.20
CA TRP A 163 10.41 8.11 2.82
C TRP A 163 8.92 8.11 2.54
N VAL A 164 8.57 8.21 1.26
CA VAL A 164 7.20 7.93 0.80
C VAL A 164 7.01 6.41 0.78
N SER A 165 6.14 5.88 1.65
CA SER A 165 5.84 4.46 1.76
C SER A 165 4.64 4.04 0.93
N SER A 166 3.76 4.97 0.58
CA SER A 166 2.64 4.72 -0.32
C SER A 166 2.23 5.99 -1.05
N ILE A 167 1.80 5.85 -2.30
CA ILE A 167 1.17 6.90 -3.08
C ILE A 167 -0.28 6.46 -3.27
N GLU A 168 -1.22 7.27 -2.78
CA GLU A 168 -2.64 6.94 -2.83
C GLU A 168 -3.35 7.54 -4.04
N SER A 169 -2.96 8.75 -4.43
CA SER A 169 -3.50 9.41 -5.63
C SER A 169 -2.50 10.39 -6.23
N ILE A 170 -2.64 10.64 -7.53
CA ILE A 170 -2.02 11.75 -8.24
C ILE A 170 -3.18 12.57 -8.83
N GLU A 171 -3.27 13.83 -8.40
CA GLU A 171 -4.29 14.77 -8.80
C GLU A 171 -3.76 15.71 -9.90
N PRO A 172 -4.66 16.31 -10.71
CA PRO A 172 -4.28 17.37 -11.65
C PRO A 172 -3.48 18.50 -10.98
N GLY A 173 -2.47 19.02 -11.68
CA GLY A 173 -1.60 20.08 -11.14
C GLY A 173 -0.38 19.56 -10.37
N ASN A 174 0.05 18.34 -10.66
CA ASN A 174 1.27 17.71 -10.14
C ASN A 174 1.26 17.64 -8.61
N THR A 175 0.13 17.22 -8.04
CA THR A 175 0.01 16.96 -6.60
C THR A 175 -0.31 15.51 -6.33
N ALA A 176 0.31 14.93 -5.31
CA ALA A 176 0.04 13.57 -4.87
C ALA A 176 -0.38 13.52 -3.41
N THR A 177 -1.31 12.63 -3.08
CA THR A 177 -1.57 12.24 -1.70
C THR A 177 -0.74 11.01 -1.38
N VAL A 178 0.08 11.09 -0.33
CA VAL A 178 1.04 10.04 0.01
C VAL A 178 1.05 9.74 1.51
N VAL A 179 1.54 8.54 1.84
CA VAL A 179 1.92 8.16 3.19
C VAL A 179 3.42 8.30 3.32
N ILE A 180 3.87 8.96 4.39
CA ILE A 180 5.28 9.14 4.74
C ILE A 180 5.57 8.32 5.98
N THR A 181 6.64 7.53 5.92
CA THR A 181 7.17 6.78 7.07
C THR A 181 8.49 7.43 7.51
N GLU A 182 8.69 7.57 8.82
CA GLU A 182 9.95 7.98 9.45
C GLU A 182 10.47 6.85 10.34
N TYR A 183 11.74 6.47 10.15
CA TYR A 183 12.42 5.49 10.99
C TYR A 183 13.79 6.00 11.44
N SER A 184 14.09 5.86 12.72
CA SER A 184 15.31 6.37 13.36
C SER A 184 16.15 5.30 14.06
N GLY A 185 16.02 4.02 13.65
CA GLY A 185 16.82 2.92 14.20
C GLY A 185 16.27 2.32 15.51
N GLY A 186 14.98 2.55 15.80
CA GLY A 186 14.30 2.11 17.02
C GLY A 186 13.30 0.95 16.83
N ALA A 187 12.45 0.74 17.83
CA ALA A 187 11.41 -0.31 17.80
C ALA A 187 10.11 0.13 17.11
N SER A 188 9.96 1.42 16.78
CA SER A 188 8.76 1.97 16.17
C SER A 188 9.12 2.90 15.01
N ALA A 189 8.28 2.87 13.97
CA ALA A 189 8.24 3.86 12.91
C ALA A 189 7.12 4.87 13.20
N ARG A 190 7.28 6.10 12.71
CA ARG A 190 6.21 7.10 12.70
C ARG A 190 5.63 7.17 11.30
N MET A 191 4.32 7.37 11.21
CA MET A 191 3.64 7.48 9.92
C MET A 191 2.78 8.74 9.89
N GLY A 192 2.69 9.33 8.72
CA GLY A 192 1.92 10.54 8.46
C GLY A 192 1.37 10.51 7.05
N LYS A 193 0.40 11.37 6.79
CA LYS A 193 -0.22 11.52 5.47
C LYS A 193 0.02 12.94 4.98
N ALA A 194 0.46 13.08 3.75
CA ALA A 194 0.87 14.36 3.20
C ALA A 194 0.34 14.57 1.79
N MET A 195 0.12 15.83 1.46
CA MET A 195 -0.01 16.29 0.08
C MET A 195 1.36 16.79 -0.38
N MET A 196 1.83 16.21 -1.48
CA MET A 196 3.13 16.49 -2.08
C MET A 196 2.96 17.17 -3.43
N GLY A 197 3.90 18.03 -3.81
CA GLY A 197 4.08 18.46 -5.19
C GLY A 197 5.07 17.54 -5.89
N LEU A 198 4.76 17.15 -7.11
CA LEU A 198 5.57 16.32 -7.99
C LEU A 198 6.39 17.21 -8.94
N ASP A 199 7.65 16.84 -9.15
CA ASP A 199 8.49 17.36 -10.23
C ASP A 199 9.48 16.28 -10.70
N ALA A 200 10.19 16.55 -11.80
CA ALA A 200 11.17 15.63 -12.37
C ALA A 200 12.24 15.12 -11.38
N ARG A 201 12.50 15.85 -10.28
CA ARG A 201 13.50 15.48 -9.27
C ARG A 201 12.92 14.66 -8.13
N GLY A 202 11.60 14.58 -7.96
CA GLY A 202 10.96 13.85 -6.86
C GLY A 202 9.71 14.53 -6.34
N MET A 203 9.51 14.44 -5.03
CA MET A 203 8.39 15.05 -4.34
C MET A 203 8.86 16.13 -3.37
N GLY A 204 8.01 17.13 -3.14
CA GLY A 204 8.19 18.12 -2.08
C GLY A 204 6.92 18.30 -1.27
N LEU A 205 7.05 18.34 0.06
CA LEU A 205 5.91 18.54 0.93
C LEU A 205 5.21 19.87 0.61
N ARG A 206 3.89 19.81 0.45
CA ARG A 206 3.04 21.01 0.40
C ARG A 206 2.32 21.21 1.70
N LYS A 207 1.78 20.12 2.25
CA LYS A 207 0.96 20.15 3.46
C LYS A 207 0.88 18.77 4.11
N TRP A 208 1.02 18.72 5.42
CA TRP A 208 0.61 17.55 6.20
C TRP A 208 -0.92 17.48 6.26
N LEU A 209 -1.48 16.37 5.81
CA LEU A 209 -2.89 16.03 6.00
C LEU A 209 -3.10 15.35 7.36
N LYS A 210 -2.11 14.54 7.77
CA LYS A 210 -1.96 13.98 9.11
C LYS A 210 -0.47 14.03 9.47
N PRO A 211 -0.05 14.75 10.53
CA PRO A 211 1.35 14.82 10.93
C PRO A 211 1.94 13.44 11.23
N LEU A 212 3.27 13.33 11.21
CA LEU A 212 3.97 12.15 11.69
C LEU A 212 3.65 11.93 13.17
N THR A 213 2.99 10.82 13.49
CA THR A 213 2.83 10.38 14.88
C THR A 213 3.38 8.97 15.02
N SER A 214 3.90 8.66 16.21
CA SER A 214 3.99 7.25 16.61
C SER A 214 2.57 6.72 16.69
N GLU A 215 2.26 5.61 16.02
CA GLU A 215 0.93 5.03 16.12
C GLU A 215 0.59 4.76 17.59
N GLY A 216 -0.46 5.42 18.09
CA GLY A 216 -0.86 5.47 19.50
C GLY A 216 -1.06 6.89 20.06
N ASP A 217 -0.51 7.92 19.40
CA ASP A 217 -0.65 9.32 19.84
C ASP A 217 -1.75 10.02 19.04
N VAL A 218 -3.01 9.69 19.34
CA VAL A 218 -4.15 10.53 18.95
C VAL A 218 -4.16 11.68 19.93
N GLY A 219 -3.53 12.79 19.54
CA GLY A 219 -3.73 14.05 20.22
C GLY A 219 -5.23 14.39 20.20
N ASP A 220 -5.82 14.47 21.39
CA ASP A 220 -7.15 15.03 21.62
C ASP A 220 -7.24 16.42 20.98
N GLU A 221 -7.86 16.52 19.81
CA GLU A 221 -8.46 17.79 19.40
C GLU A 221 -9.68 18.04 20.29
N ALA A 222 -9.62 19.12 21.06
CA ALA A 222 -10.63 19.53 22.01
C ALA A 222 -12.02 19.66 21.36
N VAL A 223 -12.89 18.67 21.63
CA VAL A 223 -14.33 18.78 21.42
C VAL A 223 -14.94 19.46 22.66
N PRO A 224 -15.75 20.53 22.52
CA PRO A 224 -16.38 21.18 23.65
C PRO A 224 -17.38 20.24 24.35
N ALA A 225 -17.53 20.48 25.64
CA ALA A 225 -18.16 19.61 26.60
C ALA A 225 -19.60 19.15 26.28
N GLU A 226 -19.86 17.92 26.72
CA GLU A 226 -21.13 17.42 27.26
C GLU A 226 -22.17 16.84 26.28
N ALA A 227 -22.00 15.54 25.98
CA ALA A 227 -23.10 14.57 25.91
C ALA A 227 -22.57 13.16 26.22
N ALA A 228 -23.37 12.38 26.95
CA ALA A 228 -22.99 11.14 27.65
C ALA A 228 -22.18 10.12 26.82
N LYS A 229 -21.13 9.57 27.47
CA LYS A 229 -20.36 8.39 27.04
C LYS A 229 -21.32 7.24 26.65
N PRO A 230 -21.28 6.72 25.41
CA PRO A 230 -21.64 5.33 25.17
C PRO A 230 -20.55 4.44 25.78
N ALA A 231 -20.93 3.34 26.40
CA ALA A 231 -19.99 2.31 26.84
C ALA A 231 -19.17 1.84 25.63
N ALA A 232 -17.84 1.85 25.75
CA ALA A 232 -16.94 1.33 24.74
C ALA A 232 -17.21 -0.17 24.57
N THR A 233 -17.85 -0.54 23.46
CA THR A 233 -17.85 -1.91 22.95
C THR A 233 -16.43 -2.25 22.53
N THR A 234 -15.81 -3.22 23.20
CA THR A 234 -14.55 -3.81 22.73
C THR A 234 -14.75 -4.29 21.30
N PRO A 235 -13.92 -3.87 20.32
CA PRO A 235 -14.06 -4.33 18.94
C PRO A 235 -13.97 -5.86 18.88
N GLU A 236 -14.79 -6.48 18.03
CA GLU A 236 -14.71 -7.93 17.82
C GLU A 236 -13.38 -8.29 17.15
N PRO A 237 -12.72 -9.38 17.58
CA PRO A 237 -11.48 -9.83 16.95
C PRO A 237 -11.76 -10.34 15.54
N LEU A 238 -10.87 -10.00 14.59
CA LEU A 238 -10.88 -10.51 13.23
C LEU A 238 -10.56 -12.02 13.20
N VAL A 239 -9.61 -12.43 14.04
CA VAL A 239 -9.20 -13.82 14.21
C VAL A 239 -8.46 -13.98 15.53
N ALA A 240 -8.58 -15.15 16.15
CA ALA A 240 -7.76 -15.54 17.29
C ALA A 240 -7.21 -16.96 17.04
N TYR A 241 -5.92 -17.16 17.29
CA TYR A 241 -5.29 -18.46 17.09
C TYR A 241 -4.16 -18.68 18.10
N MET A 242 -3.76 -19.95 18.24
CA MET A 242 -2.60 -20.33 19.02
C MET A 242 -1.50 -20.83 18.09
N CYS A 243 -0.27 -20.38 18.32
CA CYS A 243 0.90 -20.85 17.58
C CYS A 243 2.06 -21.14 18.52
N GLN A 244 2.90 -22.08 18.09
CA GLN A 244 4.21 -22.30 18.67
C GLN A 244 5.26 -21.70 17.74
N LEU A 245 6.03 -20.74 18.24
CA LEU A 245 7.11 -20.09 17.51
C LEU A 245 8.40 -20.90 17.68
N GLY A 246 8.81 -21.55 16.59
CA GLY A 246 10.02 -22.35 16.47
C GLY A 246 11.20 -21.60 15.82
N PRO A 247 12.39 -22.22 15.76
CA PRO A 247 13.57 -21.65 15.13
C PRO A 247 13.39 -21.25 13.64
N GLU A 248 12.51 -21.93 12.92
CA GLU A 248 12.12 -21.65 11.53
C GLU A 248 11.35 -20.34 11.37
N ASP A 249 10.61 -19.91 12.40
CA ASP A 249 9.85 -18.66 12.38
C ASP A 249 10.74 -17.45 12.70
N MET A 250 11.93 -17.72 13.25
CA MET A 250 12.94 -16.70 13.59
C MET A 250 13.82 -16.33 12.40
N ARG A 251 13.52 -16.84 11.20
CA ARG A 251 14.32 -16.63 10.00
C ARG A 251 13.47 -16.26 8.80
N SER A 252 13.95 -15.28 8.02
CA SER A 252 13.36 -14.96 6.73
C SER A 252 13.59 -16.07 5.72
N SER A 253 12.91 -16.01 4.57
CA SER A 253 13.16 -16.91 3.43
C SER A 253 14.59 -16.86 2.89
N LYS A 254 15.34 -15.78 3.18
CA LYS A 254 16.77 -15.62 2.85
C LYS A 254 17.70 -16.19 3.94
N GLY A 255 17.15 -16.71 5.05
CA GLY A 255 17.89 -17.29 6.17
C GLY A 255 18.36 -16.27 7.22
N GLU A 256 18.08 -14.98 7.01
CA GLU A 256 18.41 -13.89 7.93
C GLU A 256 17.56 -13.98 9.20
N ARG A 257 18.14 -13.64 10.35
CA ARG A 257 17.44 -13.72 11.63
C ARG A 257 16.45 -12.55 11.75
N LEU A 258 15.18 -12.86 11.99
CA LEU A 258 14.15 -11.89 12.29
C LEU A 258 14.26 -11.45 13.75
N THR A 259 14.18 -10.15 13.99
CA THR A 259 14.28 -9.54 15.33
C THR A 259 12.98 -8.90 15.79
N GLY A 260 12.07 -8.57 14.85
CA GLY A 260 10.75 -8.03 15.15
C GLY A 260 9.73 -9.13 15.38
N LEU A 261 8.89 -8.98 16.42
CA LEU A 261 7.81 -9.95 16.69
C LEU A 261 6.77 -9.97 15.55
N ALA A 262 6.45 -8.81 14.98
CA ALA A 262 5.59 -8.72 13.81
C ALA A 262 6.11 -9.61 12.67
N ASP A 263 7.40 -9.52 12.35
CA ASP A 263 8.03 -10.31 11.29
C ASP A 263 8.02 -11.81 11.62
N VAL A 264 8.29 -12.17 12.88
CA VAL A 264 8.24 -13.56 13.35
C VAL A 264 6.83 -14.14 13.24
N LEU A 265 5.79 -13.39 13.62
CA LEU A 265 4.40 -13.83 13.49
C LEU A 265 3.97 -13.95 12.02
N ALA A 266 4.39 -13.01 11.17
CA ALA A 266 4.15 -13.06 9.74
C ALA A 266 4.83 -14.28 9.10
N GLN A 267 6.07 -14.59 9.53
CA GLN A 267 6.83 -15.76 9.10
C GLN A 267 6.19 -17.07 9.59
N ASP A 268 5.73 -17.13 10.85
CA ASP A 268 4.99 -18.28 11.40
C ASP A 268 3.71 -18.55 10.60
N ARG A 269 2.89 -17.52 10.33
CA ARG A 269 1.69 -17.71 9.50
C ARG A 269 2.02 -18.07 8.05
N ALA A 270 3.14 -17.61 7.52
CA ALA A 270 3.65 -18.09 6.24
C ALA A 270 4.04 -19.58 6.33
N ASN A 271 4.75 -20.01 7.38
CA ASN A 271 5.13 -21.41 7.60
C ASN A 271 3.91 -22.33 7.71
N TYR A 272 2.92 -21.94 8.51
CA TYR A 272 1.68 -22.70 8.72
C TYR A 272 0.85 -22.84 7.43
N HIS A 273 0.62 -21.74 6.70
CA HIS A 273 -0.29 -21.73 5.55
C HIS A 273 0.39 -22.08 4.22
N ARG A 274 1.62 -21.61 3.98
CA ARG A 274 2.33 -21.79 2.71
C ARG A 274 3.19 -23.05 2.72
N TYR A 275 4.09 -23.18 3.69
CA TYR A 275 5.07 -24.27 3.71
C TYR A 275 4.54 -25.55 4.36
N LYS A 276 3.33 -25.50 4.92
CA LYS A 276 2.68 -26.59 5.66
C LYS A 276 3.57 -27.13 6.79
N ILE A 277 4.44 -26.26 7.31
CA ILE A 277 5.25 -26.52 8.49
C ILE A 277 4.35 -26.14 9.66
N ARG A 278 3.96 -27.15 10.44
CA ARG A 278 3.07 -26.98 11.59
C ARG A 278 3.74 -27.53 12.82
N HIS A 279 3.73 -26.76 13.87
CA HIS A 279 4.12 -27.21 15.18
C HIS A 279 2.97 -27.95 15.88
N ARG A 280 3.32 -28.77 16.86
CA ARG A 280 2.37 -29.65 17.55
C ARG A 280 1.25 -28.88 18.24
N ARG A 281 1.50 -27.64 18.64
CA ARG A 281 0.55 -26.77 19.36
C ARG A 281 -0.12 -25.72 18.46
N ASP A 282 0.06 -25.77 17.15
CA ASP A 282 -0.60 -24.80 16.27
C ASP A 282 -2.08 -25.13 16.13
N LEU A 283 -2.91 -24.10 16.32
CA LEU A 283 -4.33 -24.15 16.03
C LEU A 283 -4.63 -23.40 14.72
N PRO A 284 -5.70 -23.82 13.99
CA PRO A 284 -6.16 -23.09 12.83
C PRO A 284 -6.62 -21.68 13.21
N ASP A 285 -6.42 -20.75 12.28
CA ASP A 285 -6.80 -19.33 12.35
C ASP A 285 -7.95 -19.04 11.37
N ASP A 286 -8.89 -19.99 11.24
CA ASP A 286 -10.06 -19.95 10.35
C ASP A 286 -9.75 -19.51 8.90
N ASP A 287 -8.55 -19.88 8.42
CA ASP A 287 -8.00 -19.52 7.11
C ASP A 287 -7.81 -18.00 6.88
N TYR A 288 -7.92 -17.18 7.93
CA TYR A 288 -7.74 -15.73 7.82
C TYR A 288 -6.36 -15.40 7.25
N PHE A 289 -5.29 -15.98 7.77
CA PHE A 289 -3.93 -15.72 7.31
C PHE A 289 -3.49 -16.54 6.08
N ASN A 290 -4.41 -17.26 5.43
CA ASN A 290 -4.14 -17.94 4.17
C ASN A 290 -3.83 -16.92 3.05
N SER A 291 -4.38 -15.70 3.13
CA SER A 291 -4.06 -14.59 2.22
C SER A 291 -2.76 -13.86 2.62
N PRO A 292 -1.85 -13.56 1.67
CA PRO A 292 -0.72 -12.65 1.92
C PRO A 292 -1.15 -11.29 2.46
N GLU A 293 -2.27 -10.74 1.97
CA GLU A 293 -2.77 -9.43 2.40
C GLU A 293 -3.09 -9.39 3.89
N HIS A 294 -3.69 -10.45 4.42
CA HIS A 294 -3.97 -10.56 5.85
C HIS A 294 -2.68 -10.76 6.67
N ARG A 295 -1.64 -11.38 6.10
CA ARG A 295 -0.33 -11.46 6.75
C ARG A 295 0.39 -10.11 6.80
N LEU A 296 0.09 -9.19 5.88
CA LEU A 296 0.57 -7.80 6.00
C LEU A 296 -0.03 -7.08 7.21
N LEU A 297 -1.12 -7.58 7.82
CA LEU A 297 -1.69 -7.01 9.03
C LEU A 297 -0.63 -6.87 10.14
N PHE A 298 0.25 -7.87 10.31
CA PHE A 298 1.32 -7.83 11.32
C PHE A 298 2.25 -6.61 11.17
N SER A 299 2.42 -6.12 9.94
CA SER A 299 3.23 -4.93 9.64
C SER A 299 2.45 -3.62 9.66
N ARG A 300 1.11 -3.68 9.61
CA ARG A 300 0.22 -2.53 9.46
C ARG A 300 -0.38 -2.03 10.78
N VAL A 301 -0.43 -2.87 11.80
CA VAL A 301 -1.03 -2.52 13.10
C VAL A 301 -0.07 -2.84 14.25
N PRO A 302 -0.13 -2.10 15.37
CA PRO A 302 0.74 -2.33 16.51
C PRO A 302 0.54 -3.72 17.12
N VAL A 303 1.64 -4.42 17.38
CA VAL A 303 1.65 -5.69 18.11
C VAL A 303 1.85 -5.41 19.60
N ARG A 304 0.78 -5.59 20.38
CA ARG A 304 0.76 -5.48 21.85
C ARG A 304 1.07 -6.83 22.46
N VAL A 305 1.97 -6.82 23.44
CA VAL A 305 2.57 -8.05 23.97
C VAL A 305 2.42 -8.10 25.47
N SER A 306 1.91 -9.22 26.01
CA SER A 306 1.82 -9.39 27.46
C SER A 306 3.22 -9.54 28.10
N PRO A 307 3.39 -9.11 29.37
CA PRO A 307 4.66 -9.27 30.07
C PRO A 307 5.12 -10.74 30.07
N GLY A 308 6.34 -11.00 29.59
CA GLY A 308 6.95 -12.34 29.58
C GLY A 308 7.04 -13.00 28.21
N VAL A 309 6.20 -12.64 27.24
CA VAL A 309 6.22 -13.20 25.88
C VAL A 309 7.57 -12.94 25.18
N LEU A 310 8.12 -11.72 25.27
CA LEU A 310 9.41 -11.37 24.66
C LEU A 310 10.59 -12.21 25.18
N LYS A 311 10.53 -12.66 26.44
CA LYS A 311 11.57 -13.55 27.00
C LYS A 311 11.47 -14.96 26.40
N LEU A 312 10.26 -15.45 26.18
CA LEU A 312 10.01 -16.78 25.61
C LEU A 312 10.34 -16.83 24.11
N ILE A 313 10.03 -15.77 23.37
CA ILE A 313 10.37 -15.66 21.94
C ILE A 313 11.89 -15.73 21.76
N ASN A 314 12.65 -14.97 22.56
CA ASN A 314 14.11 -15.00 22.50
C ASN A 314 14.72 -16.37 22.83
N ALA A 315 14.01 -17.21 23.58
CA ALA A 315 14.42 -18.59 23.86
C ALA A 315 14.10 -19.57 22.72
N GLY A 316 13.39 -19.15 21.67
CA GLY A 316 13.18 -19.91 20.44
C GLY A 316 12.17 -21.07 20.54
N ASN A 317 11.30 -21.07 21.55
CA ASN A 317 10.24 -22.06 21.69
C ASN A 317 9.07 -21.50 22.54
N ALA A 318 8.38 -20.50 21.99
CA ALA A 318 7.28 -19.84 22.68
C ALA A 318 5.94 -20.36 22.16
N THR A 319 5.01 -20.73 23.05
CA THR A 319 3.60 -20.93 22.67
C THR A 319 2.82 -19.66 23.04
N VAL A 320 2.20 -19.03 22.05
CA VAL A 320 1.48 -17.77 22.22
C VAL A 320 0.06 -17.88 21.65
N VAL A 321 -0.84 -17.12 22.24
CA VAL A 321 -2.17 -16.84 21.69
C VAL A 321 -2.12 -15.47 21.05
N VAL A 322 -2.52 -15.40 19.79
CA VAL A 322 -2.53 -14.21 18.96
C VAL A 322 -3.97 -13.87 18.65
N THR A 323 -4.39 -12.66 18.99
CA THR A 323 -5.70 -12.12 18.67
C THR A 323 -5.52 -10.89 17.80
N ALA A 324 -6.02 -10.93 16.58
CA ALA A 324 -5.93 -9.82 15.64
C ALA A 324 -7.22 -9.00 15.64
N TYR A 325 -7.07 -7.68 15.72
CA TYR A 325 -8.12 -6.68 15.60
C TYR A 325 -7.85 -5.80 14.37
N PRO A 326 -8.83 -5.00 13.91
CA PRO A 326 -8.61 -4.07 12.78
C PRO A 326 -7.50 -3.04 13.02
N ASP A 327 -7.22 -2.70 14.28
CA ASP A 327 -6.34 -1.61 14.68
C ASP A 327 -5.14 -2.04 15.54
N HIS A 328 -5.05 -3.31 15.95
CA HIS A 328 -3.92 -3.85 16.71
C HIS A 328 -3.91 -5.37 16.72
N ILE A 329 -2.81 -5.96 17.18
CA ILE A 329 -2.69 -7.39 17.46
C ILE A 329 -2.30 -7.56 18.92
N GLU A 330 -2.96 -8.46 19.62
CA GLU A 330 -2.58 -8.85 20.98
C GLU A 330 -1.90 -10.21 20.98
N VAL A 331 -0.77 -10.30 21.66
CA VAL A 331 0.00 -11.53 21.83
C VAL A 331 0.15 -11.81 23.30
N THR A 332 -0.40 -12.93 23.74
CA THR A 332 -0.35 -13.37 25.12
C THR A 332 0.34 -14.72 25.23
N THR A 333 1.01 -14.96 26.37
CA THR A 333 1.58 -16.29 26.65
C THR A 333 0.47 -17.29 26.88
N HIS A 334 0.55 -18.46 26.24
CA HIS A 334 -0.23 -19.59 26.71
C HIS A 334 0.46 -20.20 27.94
N THR A 335 -0.09 -19.96 29.13
CA THR A 335 0.21 -20.76 30.32
C THR A 335 -0.67 -22.01 30.30
N GLU A 336 -0.04 -23.19 30.30
CA GLU A 336 -0.70 -24.48 30.54
C GLU A 336 -1.12 -24.63 32.01
#